data_AF-A0A626ATD1-F1
#
_entry.id   AF-A0A626ATD1-F1
#
_cell.length_a   1.000
_cell.length_b   1.000
_cell.length_c   1.000
_cell.angle_alpha   90.00
_cell.angle_beta   90.00
_cell.angle_gamma   90.00
#
_symmetry.space_group_name_H-M   'P 1'
#
loop_
_entity.id
_entity.type
_entity.pdbx_description
1 polymer ?
#
loop_
_entity_poly.entity_id
_entity_poly.type
_entity_poly.pdbx_seq_one_letter_code
_entity_poly.pdbx_strand_id
1 'polypeptide(L)'
;QQATQQDHEDGDFSGKKSLMQSIEASSKDVMPVAFEFKCIPYEGLGERAFSLRNSLLTGDEPRFVLRIVQLEAQEEAIANEFRDLLISKFDGESVETFIGNFKA
;
A
#
# COMPACT_ATOMS: atom_id res chain seq x y z
N GLN A 1 16.20 24.25 -44.14
CA GLN A 1 15.12 24.34 -43.15
C GLN A 1 15.26 23.14 -42.22
N GLN A 2 15.52 23.40 -40.94
CA GLN A 2 15.51 22.43 -39.85
C GLN A 2 14.10 22.38 -39.25
N ALA A 3 13.62 21.18 -38.90
CA ALA A 3 12.70 20.96 -37.79
C ALA A 3 12.85 19.51 -37.28
N THR A 4 13.28 19.41 -36.03
CA THR A 4 13.47 18.21 -35.20
C THR A 4 12.15 17.89 -34.46
N GLN A 5 12.04 16.69 -33.83
CA GLN A 5 10.99 16.18 -32.90
C GLN A 5 9.85 15.40 -33.58
N GLN A 6 9.50 14.17 -33.23
CA GLN A 6 9.63 13.38 -31.99
C GLN A 6 9.69 11.88 -32.38
N ASP A 7 10.77 11.17 -32.04
CA ASP A 7 10.76 9.71 -31.86
C ASP A 7 10.75 9.47 -30.34
N HIS A 8 9.56 9.27 -29.77
CA HIS A 8 9.36 9.12 -28.32
C HIS A 8 8.96 7.66 -28.00
N GLU A 9 9.84 6.97 -27.26
CA GLU A 9 9.54 5.91 -26.29
C GLU A 9 8.95 4.54 -26.74
N ASP A 10 9.42 3.92 -27.83
CA ASP A 10 9.13 2.48 -28.08
C ASP A 10 10.28 1.52 -27.69
N GLY A 11 11.37 2.04 -27.11
CA GLY A 11 12.56 1.25 -26.75
C GLY A 11 12.54 0.61 -25.36
N ASP A 12 11.66 1.06 -24.45
CA ASP A 12 11.72 0.72 -23.02
C ASP A 12 10.74 -0.39 -22.60
N PHE A 13 9.86 -0.85 -23.50
CA PHE A 13 8.93 -1.94 -23.23
C PHE A 13 9.60 -3.33 -23.28
N SER A 14 10.61 -3.48 -24.15
CA SER A 14 11.40 -4.72 -24.28
C SER A 14 12.16 -5.05 -22.99
N GLY A 15 12.78 -4.04 -22.37
CA GLY A 15 13.52 -4.19 -21.11
C GLY A 15 12.62 -4.56 -19.92
N LYS A 16 11.44 -3.93 -19.82
CA LYS A 16 10.44 -4.23 -18.78
C LYS A 16 9.83 -5.63 -18.95
N LYS A 17 9.57 -6.06 -20.19
CA LYS A 17 9.14 -7.43 -20.50
C LYS A 17 10.21 -8.46 -20.12
N SER A 18 11.48 -8.16 -20.39
CA SER A 18 12.61 -9.04 -20.03
C SER A 18 12.83 -9.13 -18.51
N LEU A 19 12.66 -8.03 -17.77
CA LEU A 19 12.68 -8.03 -16.30
C LEU A 19 11.54 -8.88 -15.71
N MET A 20 10.32 -8.78 -16.24
CA MET A 20 9.21 -9.66 -15.81
C MET A 20 9.43 -11.11 -16.18
N GLN A 21 9.91 -11.39 -17.40
CA GLN A 21 10.20 -12.75 -17.85
C GLN A 21 11.38 -13.39 -17.08
N SER A 22 12.37 -12.61 -16.69
CA SER A 22 13.49 -13.10 -15.86
C SER A 22 13.06 -13.35 -14.42
N ILE A 23 12.10 -12.58 -13.89
CA ILE A 23 11.41 -12.89 -12.62
C ILE A 23 10.61 -14.19 -12.76
N GLU A 24 9.75 -14.33 -13.78
CA GLU A 24 8.94 -15.55 -14.04
C GLU A 24 9.79 -16.81 -14.26
N ALA A 25 10.91 -16.69 -14.98
CA ALA A 25 11.80 -17.82 -15.29
C ALA A 25 12.64 -18.28 -14.08
N SER A 26 12.89 -17.38 -13.13
CA SER A 26 13.61 -17.68 -11.88
C SER A 26 12.66 -18.13 -10.75
N SER A 27 11.37 -17.82 -10.85
CA SER A 27 10.35 -18.08 -9.83
C SER A 27 9.56 -19.36 -10.08
N LYS A 28 10.22 -20.46 -10.46
CA LYS A 28 9.54 -21.71 -10.85
C LYS A 28 8.71 -22.39 -9.75
N ASP A 29 8.61 -21.85 -8.53
CA ASP A 29 7.59 -22.28 -7.55
C ASP A 29 7.19 -21.26 -6.47
N VAL A 30 7.76 -20.05 -6.41
CA VAL A 30 7.37 -19.07 -5.36
C VAL A 30 7.42 -17.64 -5.91
N MET A 31 6.28 -17.10 -6.33
CA MET A 31 6.11 -15.65 -6.39
C MET A 31 6.36 -15.07 -4.99
N PRO A 32 7.08 -13.95 -4.81
CA PRO A 32 7.23 -13.31 -3.50
C PRO A 32 5.85 -13.14 -2.85
N VAL A 33 5.61 -13.85 -1.76
CA VAL A 33 4.25 -14.03 -1.20
C VAL A 33 3.75 -12.77 -0.49
N ALA A 34 4.63 -11.85 -0.10
CA ALA A 34 4.23 -10.59 0.52
C ALA A 34 5.27 -9.49 0.25
N PHE A 35 4.80 -8.35 -0.24
CA PHE A 35 5.54 -7.09 -0.10
C PHE A 35 5.18 -6.51 1.26
N GLU A 36 6.14 -5.94 1.97
CA GLU A 36 5.91 -5.32 3.28
C GLU A 36 6.24 -3.84 3.20
N PHE A 37 5.31 -3.00 3.61
CA PHE A 37 5.51 -1.55 3.69
C PHE A 37 5.45 -1.13 5.15
N LYS A 38 6.54 -0.57 5.66
CA LYS A 38 6.65 -0.15 7.05
C LYS A 38 6.63 1.37 7.16
N CYS A 39 5.74 1.90 7.97
CA CYS A 39 5.65 3.35 8.22
C CYS A 39 4.96 3.66 9.56
N ILE A 40 5.03 4.92 9.97
CA ILE A 40 4.16 5.48 11.00
C ILE A 40 2.92 6.03 10.27
N PRO A 41 1.71 5.47 10.49
CA PRO A 41 0.53 5.84 9.70
C PRO A 41 0.02 7.24 10.02
N TYR A 42 0.14 7.68 11.28
CA TYR A 42 -0.22 9.01 11.75
C TYR A 42 0.76 9.46 12.84
N GLU A 43 0.98 10.77 12.92
CA GLU A 43 1.81 11.38 13.95
C GLU A 43 1.36 10.97 15.36
N GLY A 44 2.33 10.59 16.19
CA GLY A 44 2.08 10.16 17.57
C GLY A 44 1.62 8.71 17.75
N LEU A 45 1.40 7.96 16.65
CA LEU A 45 1.14 6.52 16.70
C LEU A 45 2.41 5.70 16.50
N GLY A 46 2.31 4.40 16.77
CA GLY A 46 3.38 3.43 16.58
C GLY A 46 3.70 3.15 15.11
N GLU A 47 4.92 2.72 14.87
CA GLU A 47 5.35 2.19 13.57
C GLU A 47 4.65 0.86 13.28
N ARG A 48 4.20 0.67 12.04
CA ARG A 48 3.47 -0.52 11.61
C ARG A 48 3.95 -1.00 10.26
N ALA A 49 3.93 -2.33 10.09
CA ALA A 49 4.13 -2.97 8.81
C ALA A 49 2.80 -3.41 8.18
N PHE A 50 2.63 -3.08 6.90
CA PHE A 50 1.49 -3.43 6.08
C PHE A 50 1.90 -4.49 5.06
N SER A 51 1.29 -5.66 5.13
CA SER A 51 1.41 -6.68 4.09
C SER A 51 0.64 -6.25 2.86
N LEU A 52 1.30 -6.27 1.70
CA LEU A 52 0.72 -5.96 0.40
C LEU A 52 0.72 -7.22 -0.48
N ARG A 53 -0.42 -7.47 -1.13
CA ARG A 53 -0.55 -8.48 -2.17
C ARG A 53 -0.41 -7.84 -3.55
N ASN A 54 0.27 -8.54 -4.46
CA ASN A 54 0.25 -8.20 -5.87
C ASN A 54 -1.15 -8.47 -6.45
N SER A 55 -1.61 -7.61 -7.34
CA SER A 55 -2.90 -7.74 -8.03
C SER A 55 -2.73 -7.30 -9.47
N LEU A 56 -3.28 -8.08 -10.40
CA LEU A 56 -3.33 -7.73 -11.81
C LEU A 56 -4.69 -7.08 -12.10
N LEU A 57 -4.66 -5.85 -12.60
CA LEU A 57 -5.80 -5.20 -13.22
C LEU A 57 -5.77 -5.52 -14.71
N THR A 58 -6.75 -6.30 -15.17
CA THR A 58 -6.93 -6.62 -16.59
C THR A 58 -7.95 -5.64 -17.18
N GLY A 59 -7.46 -4.48 -17.64
CA GLY A 59 -8.21 -3.54 -18.49
C GLY A 59 -7.64 -3.56 -19.92
N ASP A 60 -7.75 -2.44 -20.65
CA ASP A 60 -7.16 -2.30 -21.99
C ASP A 60 -5.63 -2.50 -21.98
N GLU A 61 -4.98 -2.10 -20.88
CA GLU A 61 -3.57 -2.41 -20.60
C GLU A 61 -3.44 -3.12 -19.24
N PRO A 62 -2.77 -4.28 -19.18
CA PRO A 62 -2.55 -4.98 -17.91
C PRO A 62 -1.64 -4.17 -16.99
N ARG A 63 -2.10 -3.91 -15.76
CA ARG A 63 -1.32 -3.18 -14.73
C ARG A 63 -1.21 -3.99 -13.45
N PHE A 64 -0.01 -4.09 -12.93
CA PHE A 64 0.22 -4.63 -11.58
C PHE A 64 0.02 -3.53 -10.56
N VAL A 65 -0.77 -3.83 -9.53
CA VAL A 65 -1.03 -2.93 -8.40
C VAL A 65 -0.80 -3.68 -7.09
N LEU A 66 -0.22 -2.98 -6.11
CA LEU A 66 -0.10 -3.49 -4.76
C LEU A 66 -1.34 -3.09 -3.97
N ARG A 67 -1.88 -4.02 -3.18
CA ARG A 67 -3.03 -3.75 -2.30
C ARG A 67 -2.71 -4.20 -0.89
N ILE A 68 -3.00 -3.36 0.09
CA ILE A 68 -2.91 -3.70 1.51
C ILE A 68 -3.85 -4.87 1.80
N VAL A 69 -3.33 -5.87 2.50
CA VAL A 69 -4.09 -7.01 2.98
C VAL A 69 -4.89 -6.55 4.21
N GLN A 70 -6.20 -6.78 4.17
CA GLN A 70 -7.12 -6.45 5.28
C GLN A 70 -7.02 -4.99 5.73
N LEU A 71 -7.11 -4.05 4.78
CA LEU A 71 -6.99 -2.61 5.05
C LEU A 71 -7.93 -2.16 6.17
N GLU A 72 -9.18 -2.59 6.15
CA GLU A 72 -10.20 -2.21 7.13
C GLU A 72 -9.81 -2.66 8.55
N ALA A 73 -9.24 -3.85 8.69
CA ALA A 73 -8.74 -4.33 9.99
C ALA A 73 -7.53 -3.53 10.48
N GLN A 74 -6.67 -3.07 9.56
CA GLN A 74 -5.56 -2.19 9.89
C GLN A 74 -6.05 -0.84 10.37
N GLU A 75 -7.03 -0.24 9.68
CA GLU A 75 -7.66 1.02 10.05
C GLU A 75 -8.33 0.93 11.43
N GLU A 76 -9.06 -0.16 11.70
CA GLU A 76 -9.69 -0.38 13.01
C GLU A 76 -8.64 -0.51 14.13
N ALA A 77 -7.55 -1.25 13.90
CA ALA A 77 -6.47 -1.36 14.87
C ALA A 77 -5.78 -0.01 15.12
N ILE A 78 -5.64 0.85 14.10
CA ILE A 78 -5.11 2.21 14.25
C ILE A 78 -6.07 3.07 15.09
N ALA A 79 -7.38 2.98 14.82
CA ALA A 79 -8.37 3.73 15.57
C ALA A 79 -8.43 3.32 17.05
N ASN A 80 -8.31 2.02 17.35
CA ASN A 80 -8.23 1.51 18.71
C ASN A 80 -6.97 2.02 19.42
N GLU A 81 -5.81 1.94 18.77
CA GLU A 81 -4.55 2.47 19.30
C GLU A 81 -4.68 3.96 19.66
N PHE A 82 -5.23 4.76 18.74
CA PHE A 82 -5.46 6.18 18.98
C PHE A 82 -6.43 6.43 20.15
N ARG A 83 -7.54 5.69 20.22
CA ARG A 83 -8.51 5.78 21.33
C ARG A 83 -7.83 5.51 22.67
N ASP A 84 -7.06 4.43 22.76
CA ASP A 84 -6.41 4.01 24.00
C ASP A 84 -5.35 5.03 24.44
N LEU A 85 -4.59 5.58 23.48
CA LEU A 85 -3.70 6.73 23.70
C LEU A 85 -4.45 7.94 24.23
N LEU A 86 -5.60 8.27 23.64
CA LEU A 86 -6.41 9.40 24.06
C LEU A 86 -6.91 9.23 25.50
N ILE A 87 -7.49 8.08 25.84
CA ILE A 87 -7.92 7.76 27.21
C ILE A 87 -6.75 7.89 28.20
N SER A 88 -5.56 7.38 27.84
CA SER A 88 -4.37 7.44 28.71
C SER A 88 -3.87 8.87 29.01
N LYS A 89 -4.34 9.89 28.26
CA LYS A 89 -4.01 11.28 28.52
C LYS A 89 -4.99 11.98 29.47
N PHE A 90 -6.16 11.38 29.71
CA PHE A 90 -7.15 11.90 30.66
C PHE A 90 -7.01 11.16 32.00
N ASP A 91 -5.96 11.50 32.74
CA ASP A 91 -5.75 10.94 34.08
C ASP A 91 -6.79 11.52 35.07
N GLY A 92 -7.58 10.64 35.68
CA GLY A 92 -8.51 10.99 36.77
C GLY A 92 -9.98 11.19 36.37
N GLU A 93 -10.32 11.10 35.09
CA GLU A 93 -11.70 11.19 34.61
C GLU A 93 -12.04 10.00 33.70
N SER A 94 -13.23 9.42 33.86
CA SER A 94 -13.72 8.40 32.92
C SER A 94 -14.24 9.09 31.65
N VAL A 95 -13.46 9.05 30.58
CA VAL A 95 -13.86 9.57 29.28
C VAL A 95 -14.46 8.44 28.45
N GLU A 96 -15.74 8.54 28.12
CA GLU A 96 -16.36 7.65 27.13
C GLU A 96 -15.91 8.03 25.72
N THR A 97 -15.30 7.09 25.02
CA THR A 97 -14.77 7.30 23.67
C THR A 97 -15.43 6.33 22.69
N PHE A 98 -15.78 6.83 21.52
CA PHE A 98 -16.44 6.05 20.46
C PHE A 98 -15.62 6.15 19.17
N ILE A 99 -15.44 5.01 18.50
CA ILE A 99 -14.83 4.94 17.17
C ILE A 99 -15.95 4.79 16.15
N GLY A 100 -16.00 5.67 15.16
CA GLY A 100 -17.00 5.57 14.11
C GLY A 100 -17.02 6.78 13.17
N ASN A 101 -17.86 6.67 12.14
CA ASN A 101 -18.19 7.79 11.27
C ASN A 101 -19.44 8.49 11.81
N PHE A 102 -19.27 9.69 12.34
CA PHE A 102 -20.37 10.50 12.85
C PHE A 102 -20.84 11.45 11.74
N LYS A 103 -22.13 11.42 11.44
CA LYS A 103 -22.75 12.44 10.58
C LYS A 103 -23.22 13.59 11.48
N ALA A 104 -22.87 14.82 11.09
CA ALA A 104 -23.35 16.04 11.75
C ALA A 104 -24.82 16.32 11.39
#